data_AF-A0A7S2AWD9-F1
#
_entry.id   AF-A0A7S2AWD9-F1
#
_cell.length_a   1.000
_cell.length_b   1.000
_cell.length_c   1.000
_cell.angle_alpha   90.00
_cell.angle_beta   90.00
_cell.angle_gamma   90.00
#
_symmetry.space_group_name_H-M   'P 1'
#
loop_
_entity.id
_entity.type
_entity.pdbx_description
1 polymer ?
#
loop_
_entity_poly.entity_id
_entity_poly.type
_entity_poly.pdbx_seq_one_letter_code
_entity_poly.pdbx_strand_id
1 'polypeptide(L)'
;VVPFTEQYMNLIFTGPVKVHVIVIIDPADEPGTDAAEAAMKAVAMERRGEALHIIMPAIEETEEIRNFIGVGGRALPTAVISDMRDATEEAPQGKQYPADADMVFDTAGLAAYEEKFFNDELAVGGGSKKKKKSKKKKSTGKEL
;
A
#
# COMPACT_ATOMS: atom_id res chain seq x y z
N VAL A 1 -5.61 9.12 -10.76
CA VAL A 1 -4.30 9.48 -10.19
C VAL A 1 -4.34 10.94 -9.75
N VAL A 2 -3.97 11.21 -8.51
CA VAL A 2 -3.86 12.57 -7.95
C VAL A 2 -2.47 12.76 -7.36
N PRO A 3 -1.87 13.95 -7.48
CA PRO A 3 -0.60 14.24 -6.82
C PRO A 3 -0.84 14.50 -5.32
N PHE A 4 0.10 14.10 -4.47
CA PHE A 4 0.07 14.36 -3.04
C PHE A 4 0.49 15.81 -2.77
N THR A 5 -0.45 16.74 -2.90
CA THR A 5 -0.25 18.16 -2.61
C THR A 5 -1.40 18.71 -1.78
N GLU A 6 -1.19 19.87 -1.12
CA GLU A 6 -2.20 20.52 -0.27
C GLU A 6 -3.57 20.66 -0.93
N GLN A 7 -3.60 20.95 -2.25
CA GLN A 7 -4.82 21.08 -3.03
C GLN A 7 -5.67 19.79 -3.03
N TYR A 8 -5.04 18.61 -2.99
CA TYR A 8 -5.72 17.32 -3.05
C TYR A 8 -5.85 16.65 -1.67
N MET A 9 -5.27 17.20 -0.61
CA MET A 9 -5.31 16.61 0.74
C MET A 9 -6.73 16.35 1.22
N ASN A 10 -7.63 17.30 1.00
CA ASN A 10 -9.02 17.13 1.40
C ASN A 10 -9.68 15.95 0.66
N LEU A 11 -9.43 15.81 -0.65
CA LEU A 11 -9.95 14.70 -1.45
C LEU A 11 -9.37 13.35 -0.98
N ILE A 12 -8.08 13.32 -0.68
CA ILE A 12 -7.37 12.12 -0.23
C ILE A 12 -7.94 11.67 1.12
N PHE A 13 -8.00 12.53 2.13
CA PHE A 13 -8.36 12.08 3.48
C PHE A 13 -9.87 12.01 3.75
N THR A 14 -10.68 12.84 3.10
CA THR A 14 -12.13 12.91 3.34
C THR A 14 -12.96 12.24 2.25
N GLY A 15 -12.31 11.76 1.19
CA GLY A 15 -12.96 11.13 0.05
C GLY A 15 -13.74 9.85 0.40
N PRO A 16 -14.66 9.43 -0.50
CA PRO A 16 -15.46 8.22 -0.31
C PRO A 16 -14.65 6.93 -0.53
N VAL A 17 -13.55 7.00 -1.28
CA VAL A 17 -12.69 5.85 -1.58
C VAL A 17 -11.75 5.60 -0.39
N LYS A 18 -11.79 4.38 0.16
CA LYS A 18 -11.04 4.01 1.38
C LYS A 18 -9.81 3.16 1.13
N VAL A 19 -9.55 2.79 -0.11
CA VAL A 19 -8.32 2.10 -0.52
C VAL A 19 -7.46 3.11 -1.28
N HIS A 20 -6.28 3.42 -0.78
CA HIS A 20 -5.31 4.27 -1.45
C HIS A 20 -4.16 3.45 -1.97
N VAL A 21 -3.85 3.60 -3.26
CA VAL A 21 -2.64 3.06 -3.88
C VAL A 21 -1.66 4.22 -3.96
N ILE A 22 -0.60 4.19 -3.16
CA ILE A 22 0.36 5.28 -3.04
C ILE A 22 1.67 4.82 -3.66
N VAL A 23 2.12 5.50 -4.72
CA VAL A 23 3.44 5.31 -5.32
C VAL A 23 4.32 6.49 -4.90
N ILE A 24 5.47 6.17 -4.30
CA ILE A 24 6.45 7.12 -3.80
C ILE A 24 7.62 7.15 -4.78
N ILE A 25 7.95 8.34 -5.26
CA ILE A 25 8.94 8.58 -6.31
C ILE A 25 9.98 9.63 -5.87
N ASP A 26 11.19 9.55 -6.43
CA ASP A 26 12.17 10.63 -6.30
C ASP A 26 11.85 11.71 -7.35
N PRO A 27 11.46 12.94 -6.96
CA PRO A 27 11.16 14.00 -7.93
C PRO A 27 12.40 14.44 -8.73
N ALA A 28 13.62 14.10 -8.30
CA ALA A 28 14.83 14.35 -9.08
C ALA A 28 15.02 13.35 -10.23
N ASP A 29 14.34 12.21 -10.20
CA ASP A 29 14.30 11.21 -11.28
C ASP A 29 13.07 11.46 -12.18
N GLU A 30 13.16 12.48 -13.05
CA GLU A 30 12.08 12.84 -13.98
C GLU A 30 11.63 11.65 -14.86
N PRO A 31 12.54 10.87 -15.49
CA PRO A 31 12.13 9.73 -16.31
C PRO A 31 11.38 8.65 -15.51
N GLY A 32 11.85 8.33 -14.30
CA GLY A 32 11.19 7.38 -13.42
C GLY A 32 9.82 7.87 -12.95
N THR A 33 9.72 9.17 -12.65
CA THR A 33 8.47 9.84 -12.29
C THR A 33 7.43 9.76 -13.40
N ASP A 34 7.79 10.15 -14.62
CA ASP A 34 6.88 10.12 -15.78
C ASP A 34 6.40 8.70 -16.10
N ALA A 35 7.31 7.71 -16.02
CA ALA A 35 6.99 6.31 -16.25
C ALA A 35 6.01 5.77 -15.20
N ALA A 36 6.27 6.04 -13.91
CA ALA A 36 5.39 5.63 -12.82
C ALA A 36 4.01 6.30 -12.91
N GLU A 37 3.96 7.59 -13.27
CA GLU A 37 2.72 8.31 -13.50
C GLU A 37 1.90 7.71 -14.65
N ALA A 38 2.54 7.43 -15.79
CA ALA A 38 1.88 6.84 -16.95
C ALA A 38 1.31 5.46 -16.61
N ALA A 39 2.10 4.63 -15.93
CA ALA A 39 1.68 3.30 -15.50
C ALA A 39 0.51 3.37 -14.51
N MET A 40 0.59 4.24 -13.50
CA MET A 40 -0.50 4.48 -12.56
C MET A 40 -1.77 4.98 -13.24
N LYS A 41 -1.67 5.86 -14.25
CA LYS A 41 -2.84 6.35 -15.00
C LYS A 41 -3.54 5.22 -15.74
N ALA A 42 -2.78 4.29 -16.33
CA ALA A 42 -3.33 3.12 -16.98
C ALA A 42 -4.10 2.22 -16.00
N VAL A 43 -3.46 1.85 -14.87
CA VAL A 43 -4.10 0.96 -13.87
C VAL A 43 -5.30 1.64 -13.19
N ALA A 44 -5.21 2.95 -12.92
CA ALA A 44 -6.30 3.70 -12.29
C ALA A 44 -7.60 3.73 -13.11
N MET A 45 -7.52 3.58 -14.44
CA MET A 45 -8.72 3.49 -15.29
C MET A 45 -9.49 2.19 -15.05
N GLU A 46 -8.79 1.09 -14.76
CA GLU A 46 -9.39 -0.23 -14.54
C GLU A 46 -10.01 -0.36 -13.14
N ARG A 47 -9.52 0.41 -12.16
CA ARG A 47 -9.91 0.35 -10.74
C ARG A 47 -10.69 1.58 -10.27
N ARG A 48 -11.32 2.29 -11.21
CA ARG A 48 -12.00 3.56 -10.94
C ARG A 48 -13.14 3.36 -9.93
N GLY A 49 -13.02 4.04 -8.79
CA GLY A 49 -14.02 4.01 -7.71
C GLY A 49 -13.76 2.94 -6.65
N GLU A 50 -12.88 1.98 -6.91
CA GLU A 50 -12.44 0.98 -5.94
C GLU A 50 -11.20 1.46 -5.18
N ALA A 51 -10.26 2.08 -5.88
CA ALA A 51 -9.02 2.62 -5.32
C ALA A 51 -8.76 4.07 -5.77
N LEU A 52 -8.08 4.83 -4.90
CA LEU A 52 -7.56 6.16 -5.19
C LEU A 52 -6.04 6.06 -5.38
N HIS A 53 -5.59 6.30 -6.60
CA HIS A 53 -4.18 6.29 -6.95
C HIS A 53 -3.53 7.65 -6.67
N ILE A 54 -2.45 7.64 -5.90
CA ILE A 54 -1.75 8.82 -5.39
C ILE A 54 -0.27 8.73 -5.75
N ILE A 55 0.28 9.79 -6.34
CA ILE A 55 1.74 9.97 -6.52
C ILE A 55 2.25 10.85 -5.40
N MET A 56 3.20 10.37 -4.61
CA MET A 56 3.81 11.10 -3.50
C MET A 56 5.31 11.35 -3.78
N PRO A 57 5.77 12.61 -3.80
CA PRO A 57 7.19 12.89 -3.95
C PRO A 57 7.95 12.54 -2.66
N ALA A 58 9.14 11.98 -2.78
CA ALA A 58 10.00 11.59 -1.66
C ALA A 58 10.81 12.76 -1.07
N ILE A 59 10.13 13.84 -0.68
CA ILE A 59 10.73 15.07 -0.11
C ILE A 59 10.62 15.13 1.41
N GLU A 60 11.28 16.11 2.04
CA GLU A 60 11.32 16.31 3.50
C GLU A 60 9.90 16.45 4.07
N GLU A 61 9.04 17.21 3.41
CA GLU A 61 7.65 17.49 3.83
C GLU A 61 6.77 16.23 3.87
N THR A 62 7.16 15.16 3.17
CA THR A 62 6.42 13.88 3.14
C THR A 62 7.07 12.80 4.00
N GLU A 63 8.22 13.07 4.62
CA GLU A 63 9.00 12.07 5.35
C GLU A 63 8.20 11.44 6.50
N GLU A 64 7.54 12.28 7.32
CA GLU A 64 6.70 11.79 8.42
C GLU A 64 5.57 10.88 7.94
N ILE A 65 4.95 11.23 6.81
CA ILE A 65 3.86 10.45 6.22
C ILE A 65 4.38 9.12 5.67
N ARG A 66 5.54 9.14 5.00
CA ARG A 66 6.20 7.92 4.51
C ARG A 66 6.59 6.99 5.65
N ASN A 67 7.09 7.54 6.76
CA ASN A 67 7.37 6.78 7.98
C ASN A 67 6.08 6.20 8.58
N PHE A 68 5.03 7.00 8.66
CA PHE A 68 3.73 6.61 9.22
C PHE A 68 3.05 5.46 8.45
N ILE A 69 3.15 5.45 7.11
CA ILE A 69 2.63 4.36 6.27
C ILE A 69 3.62 3.20 6.09
N GLY A 70 4.76 3.23 6.80
CA GLY A 70 5.70 2.10 6.88
C GLY A 70 6.62 1.92 5.66
N VAL A 71 6.78 2.95 4.84
CA VAL A 71 7.69 2.96 3.67
C VAL A 71 8.89 3.89 3.82
N GLY A 72 9.05 4.49 5.00
CA GLY A 72 10.23 5.27 5.38
C GLY A 72 11.53 4.52 5.12
N GLY A 73 12.49 5.17 4.45
CA GLY A 73 13.82 4.62 4.16
C GLY A 73 13.85 3.46 3.16
N ARG A 74 12.73 3.12 2.50
CA ARG A 74 12.73 2.15 1.40
C ARG A 74 13.37 2.73 0.15
N ALA A 75 13.97 1.86 -0.66
CA ALA A 75 14.47 2.23 -1.98
C ALA A 75 13.32 2.76 -2.86
N LEU A 76 13.62 3.76 -3.69
CA LEU A 76 12.66 4.38 -4.61
C LEU A 76 12.84 3.84 -6.04
N PRO A 77 11.78 3.79 -6.87
CA PRO A 77 10.38 3.99 -6.47
C PRO A 77 9.90 2.89 -5.51
N THR A 78 8.90 3.20 -4.70
CA THR A 78 8.22 2.22 -3.82
C THR A 78 6.72 2.45 -3.82
N ALA A 79 5.95 1.46 -3.37
CA ALA A 79 4.50 1.59 -3.26
C ALA A 79 3.98 1.00 -1.95
N VAL A 80 2.80 1.48 -1.57
CA VAL A 80 1.99 0.91 -0.49
C VAL A 80 0.51 1.05 -0.82
N ILE A 81 -0.25 0.00 -0.53
CA ILE A 81 -1.70 0.07 -0.48
C ILE A 81 -2.10 0.32 0.97
N SER A 82 -2.82 1.40 1.20
CA SER A 82 -3.39 1.77 2.48
C SER A 82 -4.89 1.47 2.46
N ASP A 83 -5.31 0.44 3.19
CA ASP A 83 -6.70 0.03 3.31
C ASP A 83 -7.32 0.58 4.60
N MET A 84 -8.11 1.63 4.45
CA MET A 84 -8.77 2.35 5.53
C MET A 84 -10.22 1.90 5.77
N ARG A 85 -10.69 0.81 5.14
CA ARG A 85 -12.07 0.32 5.33
C ARG A 85 -12.35 -0.05 6.79
N ASP A 86 -11.33 -0.55 7.49
CA ASP A 86 -11.37 -0.91 8.92
C ASP A 86 -10.56 0.08 9.79
N ALA A 87 -10.32 1.31 9.33
CA ALA A 87 -9.54 2.28 10.09
C ALA A 87 -10.22 2.64 11.42
N THR A 88 -9.42 2.80 12.48
CA THR A 88 -9.86 3.19 13.82
C THR A 88 -9.22 4.52 14.22
N GLU A 89 -9.69 5.14 15.31
CA GLU A 89 -9.04 6.35 15.84
C GLU A 89 -7.57 6.11 16.23
N GLU A 90 -7.23 4.90 16.66
CA GLU A 90 -5.86 4.50 17.04
C GLU A 90 -4.99 4.17 15.81
N ALA A 91 -5.60 3.83 14.68
CA ALA A 91 -4.92 3.49 13.43
C ALA A 91 -5.68 4.10 12.23
N PRO A 92 -5.67 5.44 12.08
CA PRO A 92 -6.47 6.13 11.06
C PRO A 92 -6.00 5.85 9.62
N GLN A 93 -4.75 5.41 9.45
CA GLN A 93 -4.21 4.95 8.19
C GLN A 93 -4.74 3.57 7.77
N GLY A 94 -5.36 2.81 8.68
CA GLY A 94 -5.79 1.45 8.42
C GLY A 94 -4.63 0.49 8.15
N LYS A 95 -4.89 -0.59 7.41
CA LYS A 95 -3.92 -1.65 7.14
C LYS A 95 -3.01 -1.25 5.98
N GLN A 96 -1.71 -1.35 6.20
CA GLN A 96 -0.70 -1.05 5.18
C GLN A 96 -0.22 -2.35 4.52
N TYR A 97 -0.11 -2.33 3.20
CA TYR A 97 0.40 -3.43 2.39
C TYR A 97 1.53 -2.91 1.51
N PRO A 98 2.76 -2.76 2.03
CA PRO A 98 3.87 -2.25 1.23
C PRO A 98 4.21 -3.21 0.09
N ALA A 99 4.58 -2.68 -1.08
CA ALA A 99 5.05 -3.48 -2.21
C ALA A 99 6.34 -4.23 -1.86
N ASP A 100 6.58 -5.35 -2.56
CA ASP A 100 7.83 -6.09 -2.47
C ASP A 100 8.98 -5.26 -3.08
N ALA A 101 10.19 -5.43 -2.55
CA ALA A 101 11.36 -4.63 -2.94
C ALA A 101 11.83 -4.89 -4.39
N ASP A 102 11.47 -6.04 -4.96
CA ASP A 102 11.77 -6.46 -6.33
C ASP A 102 10.59 -6.23 -7.29
N MET A 103 9.54 -5.53 -6.86
CA MET A 103 8.42 -5.16 -7.73
C MET A 103 8.89 -4.25 -8.87
N VAL A 104 8.43 -4.56 -10.08
CA VAL A 104 8.62 -3.68 -11.25
C VAL A 104 7.53 -2.61 -11.27
N PHE A 105 7.92 -1.34 -11.35
CA PHE A 105 7.01 -0.20 -11.35
C PHE A 105 6.55 0.19 -12.77
N ASP A 106 6.05 -0.79 -13.51
CA ASP A 106 5.38 -0.59 -14.80
C ASP A 106 3.88 -0.90 -14.68
N THR A 107 3.14 -0.79 -15.78
CA THR A 107 1.69 -1.04 -15.80
C THR A 107 1.34 -2.45 -15.35
N ALA A 108 2.11 -3.46 -15.78
CA ALA A 108 1.82 -4.86 -15.48
C ALA A 108 2.14 -5.18 -14.01
N GLY A 109 3.24 -4.66 -13.49
CA GLY A 109 3.64 -4.85 -12.09
C GLY A 109 2.68 -4.18 -11.12
N LEU A 110 2.26 -2.94 -11.40
CA LEU A 110 1.26 -2.24 -10.59
C LEU A 110 -0.12 -2.93 -10.65
N ALA A 111 -0.57 -3.36 -11.83
CA ALA A 111 -1.82 -4.09 -11.97
C ALA A 111 -1.80 -5.42 -11.20
N ALA A 112 -0.71 -6.18 -11.30
CA ALA A 112 -0.56 -7.45 -10.57
C ALA A 112 -0.49 -7.24 -9.05
N TYR A 113 0.14 -6.15 -8.60
CA TYR A 113 0.19 -5.79 -7.19
C TYR A 113 -1.20 -5.42 -6.63
N GLU A 114 -1.98 -4.62 -7.37
CA GLU A 114 -3.37 -4.31 -6.99
C GLU A 114 -4.27 -5.55 -7.06
N GLU A 115 -4.11 -6.39 -8.08
CA GLU A 115 -4.88 -7.63 -8.20
C GLU A 115 -4.65 -8.56 -7.00
N LYS A 116 -3.41 -8.75 -6.57
CA LYS A 116 -3.10 -9.49 -5.33
C LYS A 116 -3.78 -8.89 -4.10
N PHE A 117 -3.87 -7.56 -4.02
CA PHE A 117 -4.57 -6.91 -2.90
C PHE A 117 -6.07 -7.23 -2.93
N PHE A 118 -6.72 -7.03 -4.08
CA PHE A 118 -8.16 -7.25 -4.23
C PHE A 118 -8.57 -8.73 -4.14
N ASN A 119 -7.64 -9.65 -4.37
CA ASN A 119 -7.81 -11.09 -4.17
C ASN A 119 -7.45 -11.59 -2.75
N ASP A 120 -7.16 -10.68 -1.81
CA ASP A 120 -6.72 -11.00 -0.43
C ASP A 120 -5.42 -11.83 -0.36
N GLU A 121 -4.54 -11.69 -1.35
CA GLU A 121 -3.27 -12.44 -1.46
C GLU A 121 -2.06 -11.67 -0.89
N LEU A 122 -2.20 -10.36 -0.61
CA LEU A 122 -1.14 -9.58 0.03
C LEU A 122 -1.08 -9.78 1.55
N ALA A 123 0.14 -9.88 2.07
CA ALA A 123 0.39 -9.88 3.50
C ALA A 123 0.40 -8.45 4.06
N VAL A 124 -0.24 -8.25 5.23
CA VAL A 124 -0.20 -6.96 5.94
C VAL A 124 1.23 -6.67 6.40
N GLY A 125 1.72 -5.46 6.11
CA GLY A 125 3.02 -4.95 6.54
C GLY A 125 3.05 -4.70 8.05
N GLY A 126 3.51 -5.69 8.80
CA GLY A 126 3.77 -5.60 10.24
C GLY A 126 4.61 -6.80 10.67
N GLY A 127 5.81 -6.54 11.19
CA GLY A 127 6.87 -7.53 11.38
C GLY A 127 6.42 -8.93 11.85
N SER A 128 6.93 -9.95 11.16
CA SER A 128 7.07 -11.35 11.58
C SER A 128 6.40 -11.74 12.91
N LYS A 129 5.11 -12.05 12.89
CA LYS A 129 4.57 -13.06 13.82
C LYS A 129 4.43 -14.37 13.07
N LYS A 130 5.46 -15.22 13.24
CA LYS A 130 5.40 -16.68 13.03
C LYS A 130 3.98 -17.17 13.34
N LYS A 131 3.29 -17.73 12.33
CA LYS A 131 2.12 -18.60 12.53
C LYS A 131 2.55 -19.70 13.52
N LYS A 132 2.20 -19.53 14.79
CA LYS A 132 2.30 -20.57 15.81
C LYS A 132 1.29 -21.64 15.39
N LYS A 133 1.76 -22.71 14.74
CA LYS A 133 0.94 -23.90 14.48
C LYS A 133 0.41 -24.41 15.82
N SER A 134 -0.86 -24.16 16.09
CA SER A 134 -1.63 -24.72 17.18
C SER A 134 -1.70 -26.24 17.01
N LYS A 135 -0.74 -26.98 17.59
CA LYS A 135 -0.82 -28.44 17.70
C LYS A 135 -1.84 -28.76 18.78
N LYS A 136 -3.10 -28.95 18.36
CA LYS A 136 -4.22 -29.34 19.22
C LYS A 136 -3.94 -30.72 19.84
N LYS A 137 -3.97 -30.75 21.17
CA LYS A 137 -3.95 -31.93 22.05
C LYS A 137 -4.83 -33.07 21.52
N LYS A 138 -4.34 -34.30 21.63
CA LYS A 138 -5.20 -35.48 21.86
C LYS A 138 -4.64 -36.25 23.07
N SER A 139 -5.09 -35.84 24.26
CA SER A 139 -5.04 -36.65 25.46
C SER A 139 -6.36 -37.42 25.53
N THR A 140 -6.29 -38.74 25.45
CA THR A 140 -7.28 -39.62 26.06
C THR A 140 -6.53 -40.88 26.44
N GLY A 141 -6.11 -40.93 27.70
CA GLY A 141 -5.99 -42.21 28.37
C GLY A 141 -7.37 -42.84 28.46
N LYS A 142 -7.40 -44.16 28.35
CA LYS A 142 -8.49 -44.96 28.88
C LYS A 142 -7.86 -46.25 29.41
N GLU A 143 -8.12 -46.48 30.70
CA GLU A 143 -7.89 -47.70 31.44
C GLU A 143 -8.23 -48.97 30.63
N LEU A 144 -7.43 -50.01 30.83
CA LEU A 144 -7.83 -51.28 31.46
C LEU A 144 -6.56 -52.06 31.86
#